data_AF-A0A4W5KI96-F1
#
_entry.id   AF-A0A4W5KI96-F1
#
_cell.length_a   1.000
_cell.length_b   1.000
_cell.length_c   1.000
_cell.angle_alpha   90.00
_cell.angle_beta   90.00
_cell.angle_gamma   90.00
#
_symmetry.space_group_name_H-M   'P 1'
#
loop_
_entity.id
_entity.type
_entity.pdbx_description
1 polymer ?
#
loop_
_entity_poly.entity_id
_entity_poly.type
_entity_poly.pdbx_seq_one_letter_code
_entity_poly.pdbx_strand_id
1 'polypeptide(L)'
;MDLTALSDDEAKHVWEVIQRDFTLRKIEEERLGDLKTKIEKEDTKIELLGTQTTLVDSHCIRCLQPFKFLVNSKRQCIDCKMYTCKACSRYNKKDHGWVCDPCRMTRWEPVGVKVS
;
A
#
# COMPACT_ATOMS: atom_id res chain seq x y z
N MET A 1 32.38 -16.39 -4.92
CA MET A 1 32.88 -16.23 -3.54
C MET A 1 33.57 -17.53 -3.19
N ASP A 2 34.88 -17.50 -2.95
CA ASP A 2 35.65 -18.71 -2.61
C ASP A 2 35.52 -18.97 -1.10
N LEU A 3 34.99 -20.14 -0.73
CA LEU A 3 34.65 -20.52 0.65
C LEU A 3 35.57 -21.65 1.16
N THR A 4 36.59 -22.01 0.39
CA THR A 4 37.46 -23.18 0.67
C THR A 4 38.40 -22.99 1.87
N ALA A 5 38.56 -21.75 2.34
CA ALA A 5 39.41 -21.42 3.50
C ALA A 5 38.64 -21.33 4.84
N LEU A 6 37.33 -21.56 4.84
CA LEU A 6 36.52 -21.47 6.07
C LEU A 6 36.70 -22.72 6.93
N SER A 7 36.85 -22.51 8.24
CA SER A 7 36.64 -23.58 9.21
C SER A 7 35.17 -24.02 9.23
N ASP A 8 34.90 -25.23 9.72
CA ASP A 8 33.53 -25.77 9.80
C ASP A 8 32.59 -24.87 10.62
N ASP A 9 33.11 -24.24 11.69
CA ASP A 9 32.35 -23.31 12.53
C ASP A 9 32.01 -22.01 11.79
N GLU A 10 32.94 -21.45 11.00
CA GLU A 10 32.69 -20.27 10.18
C GLU A 10 31.70 -20.59 9.04
N ALA A 11 31.85 -21.75 8.40
CA ALA A 11 30.93 -22.21 7.36
C ALA A 11 29.50 -22.39 7.91
N LYS A 12 29.35 -22.95 9.11
CA LYS A 12 28.07 -23.06 9.81
C LYS A 12 27.46 -21.70 10.12
N HIS A 13 28.27 -20.76 10.62
CA HIS A 13 27.77 -19.41 10.91
C HIS A 13 27.32 -18.69 9.64
N VAL A 14 28.09 -18.77 8.56
CA VAL A 14 27.72 -18.23 7.25
C VAL A 14 26.41 -18.85 6.76
N TRP A 15 26.22 -20.16 6.92
CA TRP A 15 24.97 -20.83 6.57
C TRP A 15 23.76 -20.29 7.34
N GLU A 16 23.89 -20.09 8.66
CA GLU A 16 22.83 -19.51 9.50
C GLU A 16 22.48 -18.07 9.10
N VAL A 17 23.47 -17.28 8.66
CA VAL A 17 23.25 -15.94 8.10
C VAL A 17 22.45 -16.04 6.79
N ILE A 18 22.88 -16.91 5.88
CA ILE A 18 22.22 -17.11 4.59
C ILE A 18 20.77 -17.58 4.76
N GLN A 19 20.50 -18.53 5.66
CA GLN A 19 19.13 -19.00 5.92
C GLN A 19 18.20 -17.90 6.44
N ARG A 20 18.70 -17.04 7.33
CA ARG A 20 17.94 -15.89 7.83
C ARG A 20 17.68 -14.86 6.72
N ASP A 21 18.68 -14.59 5.88
CA ASP A 21 18.53 -13.70 4.73
C ASP A 21 17.48 -14.22 3.75
N PHE A 22 17.51 -15.51 3.38
CA PHE A 22 16.47 -16.12 2.55
C PHE A 22 15.08 -16.01 3.17
N THR A 23 14.97 -16.24 4.48
CA THR A 23 13.70 -16.11 5.21
C THR A 23 13.18 -14.68 5.15
N LEU A 24 14.04 -13.69 5.41
CA LEU A 24 13.67 -12.27 5.37
C LEU A 24 13.24 -11.85 3.96
N ARG A 25 13.95 -12.27 2.92
CA ARG A 25 13.59 -11.98 1.53
C ARG A 25 12.24 -12.58 1.17
N LYS A 26 11.98 -13.83 1.53
CA LYS A 26 10.70 -14.48 1.27
C LYS A 26 9.53 -13.75 1.95
N ILE A 27 9.69 -13.35 3.21
CA ILE A 27 8.67 -12.58 3.95
C ILE A 27 8.41 -11.23 3.25
N GLU A 28 9.47 -10.55 2.80
CA GLU A 28 9.33 -9.27 2.14
C GLU A 28 8.69 -9.39 0.74
N GLU A 29 9.02 -10.44 -0.01
CA GLU A 29 8.38 -10.78 -1.28
C GLU A 29 6.88 -11.05 -1.10
N GLU A 30 6.48 -11.83 -0.09
CA GLU A 30 5.09 -12.09 0.24
C GLU A 30 4.36 -10.79 0.62
N ARG A 31 4.97 -9.95 1.47
CA ARG A 31 4.41 -8.66 1.90
C ARG A 31 4.21 -7.70 0.73
N LEU A 32 5.16 -7.65 -0.21
CA LEU A 32 5.08 -6.84 -1.44
C LEU A 32 3.99 -7.36 -2.38
N GLY A 33 3.93 -8.68 -2.59
CA GLY A 33 2.89 -9.31 -3.41
C GLY A 33 1.47 -9.05 -2.90
N ASP A 34 1.28 -9.13 -1.58
CA ASP A 34 0.02 -8.78 -0.92
C ASP A 34 -0.38 -7.32 -1.12
N LEU A 35 0.60 -6.41 -1.08
CA LEU A 35 0.30 -5.00 -1.29
C LEU A 35 -0.07 -4.72 -2.74
N LYS A 36 0.68 -5.27 -3.69
CA LYS A 36 0.41 -5.13 -5.13
C LYS A 36 -1.01 -5.60 -5.44
N THR A 37 -1.40 -6.78 -4.93
CA THR A 37 -2.75 -7.33 -5.09
C THR A 37 -3.83 -6.40 -4.51
N LYS A 38 -3.56 -5.73 -3.39
CA LYS A 38 -4.51 -4.76 -2.79
C LYS A 38 -4.65 -3.50 -3.62
N ILE A 39 -3.56 -3.00 -4.21
CA ILE A 39 -3.57 -1.84 -5.10
C ILE A 39 -4.38 -2.15 -6.36
N GLU A 40 -4.07 -3.27 -7.03
CA GLU A 40 -4.79 -3.71 -8.25
C GLU A 40 -6.30 -3.83 -8.00
N LYS A 41 -6.71 -4.41 -6.87
CA LYS A 41 -8.13 -4.50 -6.48
C LYS A 41 -8.80 -3.13 -6.31
N GLU A 42 -8.09 -2.16 -5.74
CA GLU A 42 -8.61 -0.80 -5.57
C GLU A 42 -8.72 -0.06 -6.90
N ASP A 43 -7.81 -0.30 -7.84
CA ASP A 43 -7.85 0.28 -9.17
C ASP A 43 -9.00 -0.29 -9.99
N THR A 44 -9.15 -1.62 -10.04
CA THR A 44 -10.32 -2.27 -10.67
C THR A 44 -11.64 -1.78 -10.07
N LYS A 45 -11.68 -1.59 -8.75
CA LYS A 45 -12.86 -1.05 -8.07
C LYS A 45 -13.21 0.35 -8.55
N ILE A 46 -12.22 1.25 -8.66
CA ILE A 46 -12.44 2.61 -9.16
C ILE A 46 -12.93 2.57 -10.61
N GLU A 47 -12.32 1.74 -11.45
CA GLU A 47 -12.70 1.58 -12.86
C GLU A 47 -14.18 1.18 -13.00
N LEU A 48 -14.62 0.17 -12.23
CA LEU A 48 -16.01 -0.27 -12.21
C LEU A 48 -17.00 0.79 -11.70
N LEU A 49 -16.55 1.66 -10.78
CA LEU A 49 -17.37 2.72 -10.19
C LEU A 49 -17.36 4.02 -10.99
N GLY A 50 -16.42 4.19 -11.93
CA GLY A 50 -16.19 5.42 -12.69
C GLY A 50 -17.37 5.91 -13.54
N THR A 51 -18.43 5.12 -13.64
CA THR A 51 -19.66 5.43 -14.38
C THR A 51 -20.80 5.98 -13.50
N GLN A 52 -20.65 6.01 -12.17
CA GLN A 52 -21.73 6.37 -11.24
C GLN A 52 -21.40 7.62 -10.40
N THR A 53 -21.65 8.80 -10.97
CA THR A 53 -21.36 10.12 -10.36
C THR A 53 -22.10 10.37 -9.04
N THR A 54 -23.28 9.79 -8.83
CA THR A 54 -24.07 10.00 -7.60
C THR A 54 -23.51 9.24 -6.38
N LEU A 55 -22.84 8.10 -6.60
CA LEU A 55 -22.25 7.28 -5.55
C LEU A 55 -20.97 7.91 -5.00
N VAL A 56 -20.10 8.41 -5.87
CA VAL A 56 -18.82 9.05 -5.48
C VAL A 56 -19.02 10.30 -4.62
N ASP A 57 -20.17 10.97 -4.74
CA ASP A 57 -20.47 12.16 -3.94
C ASP A 57 -21.07 11.87 -2.57
N SER A 58 -21.78 10.76 -2.43
CA SER A 58 -22.51 10.38 -1.21
C SER A 58 -21.79 9.32 -0.38
N HIS A 59 -20.81 8.59 -0.94
CA HIS A 59 -20.11 7.49 -0.29
C HIS A 59 -18.59 7.65 -0.35
N CYS A 60 -17.91 7.06 0.64
CA CYS A 60 -16.46 6.91 0.59
C CYS A 60 -16.06 6.01 -0.58
N ILE A 61 -15.20 6.49 -1.49
CA ILE A 61 -14.78 5.70 -2.65
C ILE A 61 -14.05 4.40 -2.25
N ARG A 62 -13.44 4.37 -1.07
CA ARG A 62 -12.62 3.25 -0.58
C ARG A 62 -13.43 2.17 0.11
N CYS A 63 -14.32 2.51 1.05
CA CYS A 63 -15.11 1.50 1.78
C CYS A 63 -16.56 1.38 1.30
N LEU A 64 -16.99 2.26 0.37
CA LEU A 64 -18.36 2.37 -0.13
C LEU A 64 -19.42 2.58 0.97
N GLN A 65 -18.99 3.04 2.15
CA GLN A 65 -19.93 3.44 3.20
C GLN A 65 -20.40 4.87 2.97
N PRO A 66 -21.69 5.17 3.20
CA PRO A 66 -22.23 6.51 3.01
C PRO A 66 -21.56 7.50 3.98
N PHE A 67 -21.35 8.72 3.51
CA PHE A 67 -20.99 9.82 4.38
C PHE A 67 -22.17 10.12 5.30
N LYS A 68 -21.92 10.08 6.61
CA LYS A 68 -22.89 10.49 7.63
C LYS A 68 -22.34 11.71 8.33
N PHE A 69 -23.18 12.73 8.48
CA PHE A 69 -22.84 13.94 9.22
C PHE A 69 -22.32 13.56 10.62
N LEU A 70 -21.24 14.22 11.08
CA LEU A 70 -20.53 14.03 12.36
C LEU A 70 -19.69 12.75 12.53
N VAL A 71 -20.16 11.57 12.10
CA VAL A 71 -19.45 10.31 12.35
C VAL A 71 -18.47 9.96 11.22
N ASN A 72 -18.83 10.27 9.98
CA ASN A 72 -18.04 9.97 8.78
C ASN A 72 -17.92 11.23 7.92
N SER A 73 -17.21 12.23 8.44
CA SER A 73 -16.91 13.47 7.71
C SER A 73 -16.22 13.17 6.38
N LYS A 74 -16.72 13.79 5.30
CA LYS A 74 -16.16 13.72 3.94
C LYS A 74 -14.78 14.41 3.90
N ARG A 75 -13.77 13.75 3.32
CA ARG A 75 -12.39 14.25 3.16
C ARG A 75 -11.91 14.03 1.74
N GLN A 76 -11.34 15.04 1.10
CA GLN A 76 -10.80 14.90 -0.25
C GLN A 76 -9.33 14.47 -0.20
N CYS A 77 -8.99 13.39 -0.91
CA CYS A 77 -7.60 12.98 -1.08
C CYS A 77 -6.86 14.03 -1.93
N ILE A 78 -5.70 14.51 -1.49
CA ILE A 78 -4.91 15.49 -2.26
C ILE A 78 -4.29 14.90 -3.53
N ASP A 79 -4.11 13.58 -3.60
CA ASP A 79 -3.47 12.90 -4.73
C ASP A 79 -4.46 12.59 -5.85
N CYS A 80 -5.45 11.73 -5.56
CA CYS A 80 -6.42 11.27 -6.55
C CYS A 80 -7.71 12.10 -6.60
N LYS A 81 -7.85 13.15 -5.77
CA LYS A 81 -9.01 14.05 -5.69
C LYS A 81 -10.35 13.40 -5.33
N MET A 82 -10.39 12.09 -5.08
CA MET A 82 -11.58 11.37 -4.64
C MET A 82 -11.92 11.59 -3.17
N TYR A 83 -13.19 11.42 -2.81
CA TYR A 83 -13.68 11.59 -1.45
C TYR A 83 -13.61 10.31 -0.61
N THR A 84 -13.17 10.45 0.63
CA THR A 84 -12.93 9.36 1.58
C THR A 84 -13.48 9.69 2.96
N CYS A 85 -13.75 8.65 3.76
CA CYS A 85 -14.10 8.80 5.17
C CYS A 85 -12.84 8.93 6.04
N LYS A 86 -13.04 9.13 7.35
CA LYS A 86 -11.93 9.23 8.32
C LYS A 86 -11.09 7.96 8.42
N ALA A 87 -11.72 6.79 8.35
CA ALA A 87 -11.03 5.51 8.48
C ALA A 87 -10.10 5.24 7.30
N CYS A 88 -10.51 5.61 6.08
CA CYS A 88 -9.80 5.36 4.83
C CYS A 88 -8.80 6.46 4.42
N SER A 89 -8.52 7.41 5.30
CA SER A 89 -7.61 8.52 5.04
C SER A 89 -6.75 8.88 6.25
N ARG A 90 -5.59 9.49 5.98
CA ARG A 90 -4.68 10.02 7.01
C ARG A 90 -4.24 11.43 6.63
N TYR A 91 -4.03 12.28 7.63
CA TYR A 91 -3.52 13.62 7.39
C TYR A 91 -2.02 13.56 7.18
N ASN A 92 -1.57 14.05 6.03
CA ASN A 92 -0.16 14.26 5.74
C ASN A 92 0.23 15.65 6.23
N LYS A 93 1.08 15.70 7.25
CA LYS A 93 1.56 16.97 7.83
C LYS A 93 2.44 17.77 6.87
N LYS A 94 3.21 17.09 6.01
CA LYS A 94 4.14 17.73 5.06
C LYS A 94 3.40 18.42 3.93
N ASP A 95 2.40 17.73 3.37
CA ASP A 95 1.62 18.22 2.22
C ASP A 95 0.33 18.95 2.67
N HIS A 96 0.16 19.16 3.99
CA HIS A 96 -0.99 19.83 4.62
C HIS A 96 -2.38 19.35 4.15
N GLY A 97 -2.56 18.04 3.95
CA GLY A 97 -3.79 17.52 3.38
C GLY A 97 -4.09 16.07 3.72
N TRP A 98 -5.31 15.62 3.38
CA TRP A 98 -5.71 14.22 3.58
C TRP A 98 -5.25 13.37 2.41
N VAL A 99 -4.69 12.19 2.69
CA VAL A 99 -4.27 11.20 1.69
C VAL A 99 -5.00 9.89 1.99
N CYS A 100 -5.62 9.28 0.98
CA CYS A 100 -6.28 7.99 1.13
C CYS A 100 -5.28 6.84 1.31
N ASP A 101 -5.73 5.72 1.89
CA ASP A 101 -4.83 4.58 2.14
C ASP A 101 -4.12 4.08 0.87
N PRO A 102 -4.80 3.90 -0.28
CA PRO A 102 -4.12 3.48 -1.51
C PRO A 102 -3.08 4.49 -2.03
N CYS A 103 -3.38 5.79 -2.06
CA CYS A 103 -2.39 6.79 -2.50
C CYS A 103 -1.18 6.90 -1.55
N ARG A 104 -1.36 6.63 -0.25
CA ARG A 104 -0.23 6.53 0.67
C ARG A 104 0.58 5.26 0.39
N MET A 105 -0.07 4.16 0.05
CA MET A 105 0.54 2.88 -0.31
C MET A 105 1.27 2.94 -1.66
N THR A 106 0.91 3.81 -2.58
CA THR A 106 1.69 3.97 -3.84
C THR A 106 2.87 4.92 -3.67
N ARG A 107 2.82 5.87 -2.73
CA ARG A 107 3.92 6.81 -2.46
C ARG A 107 5.21 6.17 -1.93
N TRP A 108 5.15 4.97 -1.35
CA TRP A 108 6.34 4.27 -0.83
C TRP A 108 6.93 3.26 -1.83
N GLU A 109 6.30 3.07 -2.99
CA GLU A 109 6.89 2.30 -4.08
C GLU A 109 7.98 3.16 -4.76
N PRO A 110 9.17 2.60 -5.04
CA PRO A 110 10.16 3.29 -5.85
C PRO A 110 9.55 3.70 -7.19
N VAL A 111 9.90 4.90 -7.64
CA VAL A 111 9.40 5.68 -8.81
C VAL A 111 9.30 4.91 -10.17
N GLY A 112 9.69 3.64 -10.24
CA GLY A 112 9.73 2.81 -11.44
C GLY A 112 8.47 1.99 -11.75
N VAL A 113 7.47 1.91 -10.88
CA VAL A 113 6.22 1.17 -11.15
C VAL A 113 5.05 2.14 -11.22
N LYS A 114 5.04 3.01 -12.22
CA LYS A 114 3.77 3.61 -12.66
C LYS A 114 3.01 2.49 -13.36
N VAL A 115 2.06 1.88 -12.66
CA VAL A 115 1.04 1.06 -13.30
C VAL A 115 0.22 2.01 -14.17
N SER A 116 0.48 1.92 -15.48
CA SER A 116 -0.24 2.59 -16.56
C SER A 116 -1.59 1.95 -16.81
#